data_AF-A0A348V9M6-F1
#
_entry.id   AF-A0A348V9M6-F1
#
_cell.length_a   1.000
_cell.length_b   1.000
_cell.length_c   1.000
_cell.angle_alpha   90.00
_cell.angle_beta   90.00
_cell.angle_gamma   90.00
#
_symmetry.space_group_name_H-M   'P 1'
#
loop_
_entity.id
_entity.type
_entity.pdbx_description
1 polymer ?
#
loop_
_entity_poly.entity_id
_entity_poly.type
_entity_poly.pdbx_seq_one_letter_code
_entity_poly.pdbx_strand_id
1 'polypeptide(L)'
;MDPIRQKIESLRQQLHEHNDNYYMLSNPVISDREYDMLMQQLTELEAQHPEWYDPNSPTVRVGSDINKNFTQVKHRYPMLSLQNTYSEGE
;
A
#
# COMPACT_ATOMS: atom_id res chain seq x y z
N MET A 1 -2.26 4.11 28.11
CA MET A 1 -2.25 3.96 26.64
C MET A 1 -1.86 5.31 26.08
N ASP A 2 -0.91 5.35 25.15
CA ASP A 2 -0.45 6.60 24.55
C ASP A 2 -1.52 7.10 23.57
N PRO A 3 -2.16 8.26 23.81
CA PRO A 3 -3.27 8.73 22.96
C PRO A 3 -2.85 8.97 21.51
N ILE A 4 -1.56 9.30 21.32
CA ILE A 4 -0.97 9.56 20.01
C ILE A 4 -0.85 8.26 19.21
N ARG A 5 -0.36 7.19 19.85
CA ARG A 5 -0.26 5.87 19.24
C ARG A 5 -1.63 5.38 18.76
N GLN A 6 -2.66 5.49 19.59
CA GLN A 6 -4.02 5.08 19.21
C GLN A 6 -4.53 5.86 17.99
N LYS A 7 -4.20 7.15 17.89
CA LYS A 7 -4.57 7.97 16.75
C LYS A 7 -3.86 7.55 15.47
N ILE A 8 -2.56 7.24 15.54
CA ILE A 8 -1.79 6.69 14.42
C ILE A 8 -2.37 5.35 13.97
N GLU A 9 -2.63 4.43 14.90
CA GLU A 9 -3.21 3.12 14.60
C GLU A 9 -4.61 3.25 13.95
N SER A 10 -5.45 4.16 14.45
CA SER A 10 -6.77 4.42 13.89
C SER A 10 -6.70 5.02 12.47
N LEU A 11 -5.78 5.95 12.21
CA LEU A 11 -5.57 6.53 10.89
C LEU A 11 -5.06 5.49 9.89
N ARG A 12 -4.13 4.62 10.31
CA ARG A 12 -3.64 3.51 9.49
C ARG A 12 -4.79 2.58 9.11
N GLN A 13 -5.61 2.18 10.08
CA GLN A 13 -6.75 1.31 9.82
C GLN A 13 -7.73 1.92 8.81
N GLN A 14 -8.11 3.20 8.99
CA GLN A 14 -8.99 3.91 8.07
C GLN A 14 -8.40 3.96 6.64
N LEU A 15 -7.13 4.31 6.51
CA LEU A 15 -6.46 4.36 5.22
C LEU A 15 -6.35 2.98 4.55
N HIS A 16 -6.15 1.90 5.33
CA HIS A 16 -6.20 0.54 4.79
C HIS A 16 -7.59 0.17 4.30
N GLU A 17 -8.64 0.45 5.07
CA GLU A 17 -10.02 0.22 4.66
C GLU A 17 -10.37 1.00 3.38
N HIS A 18 -9.95 2.25 3.26
CA HIS A 18 -10.16 3.04 2.05
C HIS A 18 -9.38 2.49 0.85
N ASN A 19 -8.13 2.05 1.06
CA ASN A 19 -7.35 1.41 0.01
C ASN A 19 -7.98 0.10 -0.48
N ASP A 20 -8.47 -0.74 0.42
CA ASP A 20 -9.13 -2.00 0.05
C ASP A 20 -10.42 -1.72 -0.72
N ASN A 21 -11.21 -0.74 -0.27
CA ASN A 21 -12.42 -0.30 -0.98
C ASN A 21 -12.10 0.23 -2.39
N TYR A 22 -11.03 1.01 -2.53
CA TYR A 22 -10.63 1.59 -3.82
C TYR A 22 -10.05 0.53 -4.77
N TYR A 23 -9.07 -0.26 -4.32
CA TYR A 23 -8.30 -1.16 -5.17
C TYR A 23 -8.92 -2.56 -5.33
N MET A 24 -9.58 -3.09 -4.31
CA MET A 24 -10.16 -4.45 -4.37
C MET A 24 -11.64 -4.41 -4.72
N LEU A 25 -12.41 -3.52 -4.08
CA LEU A 25 -13.87 -3.51 -4.20
C LEU A 25 -14.38 -2.56 -5.30
N SER A 26 -13.50 -1.72 -5.88
CA SER A 26 -13.88 -0.67 -6.84
C SER A 26 -15.03 0.22 -6.34
N ASN A 27 -15.12 0.43 -5.01
CA ASN A 27 -16.20 1.13 -4.34
C ASN A 27 -15.63 2.20 -3.39
N PRO A 28 -15.10 3.31 -3.92
CA PRO A 28 -14.51 4.36 -3.10
C PRO A 28 -15.55 5.00 -2.18
N VAL A 29 -15.27 4.97 -0.86
CA VAL A 29 -16.16 5.50 0.18
C VAL A 29 -15.92 7.00 0.42
N ILE A 30 -14.73 7.49 0.09
CA ILE A 30 -14.31 8.88 0.26
C ILE A 30 -13.74 9.42 -1.05
N SER A 31 -13.70 10.75 -1.17
CA SER A 31 -13.05 11.42 -2.30
C SER A 31 -11.52 11.39 -2.19
N ASP A 32 -10.83 11.53 -3.32
CA ASP A 32 -9.36 11.61 -3.37
C ASP A 32 -8.81 12.69 -2.44
N ARG A 33 -9.48 13.85 -2.36
CA ARG A 33 -9.09 14.94 -1.46
C ARG A 33 -9.16 14.55 0.01
N GLU A 34 -10.19 13.83 0.41
CA GLU A 34 -10.32 13.37 1.80
C GLU A 34 -9.25 12.34 2.14
N TYR A 35 -8.96 11.43 1.18
CA TYR A 35 -7.89 10.46 1.33
C TYR A 35 -6.53 11.15 1.47
N ASP A 36 -6.24 12.15 0.64
CA ASP A 36 -5.00 12.93 0.71
C ASP A 36 -4.86 13.65 2.06
N MET A 37 -5.94 14.20 2.60
CA MET A 37 -5.93 14.86 3.92
C MET A 37 -5.63 13.87 5.05
N LEU A 38 -6.21 12.67 5.01
CA LEU A 38 -5.93 11.60 5.98
C LEU A 38 -4.47 11.11 5.87
N MET A 39 -3.97 10.94 4.64
CA MET A 39 -2.60 10.53 4.38
C MET A 39 -1.58 11.57 4.88
N GLN A 40 -1.83 12.86 4.63
CA GLN A 40 -0.99 13.95 5.13
C GLN A 40 -0.96 13.97 6.66
N GLN A 41 -2.13 13.83 7.30
CA GLN A 41 -2.20 13.79 8.76
C GLN A 41 -1.43 12.61 9.36
N LEU A 42 -1.52 11.41 8.75
CA LEU A 42 -0.75 10.25 9.19
C LEU A 42 0.75 10.49 9.02
N THR A 43 1.16 11.07 7.89
CA THR A 43 2.57 11.38 7.59
C THR A 43 3.16 12.36 8.61
N GLU A 44 2.43 13.43 8.94
CA GLU A 44 2.86 14.42 9.94
C GLU A 44 3.01 13.81 11.33
N LEU A 45 2.07 12.93 11.73
CA LEU A 45 2.14 12.25 13.02
C LEU A 45 3.30 11.25 13.09
N GLU A 46 3.54 10.48 12.03
CA GLU A 46 4.67 9.54 11.97
C GLU A 46 6.01 10.27 11.92
N ALA A 47 6.08 11.44 11.28
CA ALA A 47 7.29 12.27 11.27
C ALA A 47 7.60 12.87 12.66
N GLN A 48 6.55 13.26 13.41
CA GLN A 48 6.69 13.75 14.78
C GLN A 48 7.01 12.63 15.78
N HIS A 49 6.59 11.40 15.48
CA HIS A 49 6.71 10.23 16.36
C HIS A 49 7.37 9.03 15.65
N PRO A 50 8.67 9.11 15.36
CA PRO A 50 9.40 8.03 14.70
C PRO A 50 9.42 6.73 15.50
N GLU A 51 9.15 6.76 16.81
CA GLU A 51 9.03 5.57 17.66
C GLU A 51 7.86 4.65 17.27
N TRP A 52 6.86 5.16 16.55
CA TRP A 52 5.69 4.40 16.09
C TRP A 52 5.78 4.00 14.62
N TYR A 53 6.94 4.17 13.98
CA TYR A 53 7.17 3.78 12.59
C TYR A 53 6.77 2.32 12.33
N ASP A 54 6.06 2.07 11.23
CA ASP A 54 5.64 0.73 10.81
C ASP A 54 5.94 0.54 9.31
N PRO A 55 6.71 -0.49 8.92
CA PRO A 55 7.00 -0.77 7.52
C PRO A 55 5.76 -1.12 6.68
N ASN A 56 4.64 -1.49 7.31
CA ASN A 56 3.37 -1.76 6.62
C ASN A 56 2.46 -0.54 6.52
N SER A 57 2.89 0.62 7.05
CA SER A 57 2.08 1.83 7.03
C SER A 57 1.79 2.27 5.58
N PRO A 58 0.58 2.80 5.28
CA PRO A 58 0.23 3.32 3.96
C PRO A 58 1.20 4.39 3.45
N THR A 59 1.85 5.14 4.33
CA THR A 59 2.85 6.18 4.01
C THR A 59 4.13 5.62 3.42
N VAL A 60 4.51 4.37 3.77
CA VAL A 60 5.74 3.70 3.31
C VAL A 60 5.55 3.05 1.94
N ARG A 61 4.30 2.70 1.57
CA ARG A 61 3.98 2.06 0.28
C ARG A 61 4.32 2.92 -0.93
N VAL A 62 4.29 4.24 -0.80
CA VAL A 62 4.70 5.17 -1.86
C VAL A 62 6.23 5.22 -1.84
N GLY A 63 6.85 4.16 -2.37
CA GLY A 63 8.29 3.93 -2.34
C GLY A 63 9.04 5.18 -2.79
N SER A 64 9.66 5.87 -1.84
CA SER A 64 10.42 7.11 -2.08
C SER A 64 11.83 6.84 -2.59
N ASP A 65 12.29 5.59 -2.56
CA ASP A 65 13.63 5.23 -3.00
C ASP A 65 13.65 4.71 -4.42
N ILE A 66 14.26 5.50 -5.31
CA ILE A 66 14.62 5.15 -6.68
C ILE A 66 15.79 4.15 -6.63
N ASN A 67 15.58 2.97 -6.06
CA ASN A 67 16.61 1.94 -6.02
C ASN A 67 16.75 1.33 -7.42
N LYS A 68 17.74 1.83 -8.18
CA LYS A 68 18.05 1.37 -9.54
C LYS A 68 18.73 -0.01 -9.57
N ASN A 69 19.05 -0.58 -8.40
CA ASN A 69 19.80 -1.83 -8.29
C ASN A 69 18.85 -2.98 -7.92
N PHE A 70 18.04 -3.42 -8.89
CA PHE A 70 17.26 -4.64 -8.75
C PHE A 70 18.20 -5.85 -8.72
N THR A 71 18.28 -6.53 -7.57
CA THR A 71 19.02 -7.79 -7.47
C THR A 71 18.21 -8.90 -8.11
N GLN A 72 18.79 -9.64 -9.06
CA GLN A 72 18.12 -10.80 -9.64
C GLN A 72 18.04 -11.92 -8.61
N VAL A 73 16.82 -12.36 -8.30
CA VAL A 73 16.57 -13.51 -7.42
C VAL A 73 16.04 -14.66 -8.26
N LYS A 74 16.65 -15.84 -8.11
CA LYS A 74 16.22 -17.03 -8.85
C LYS A 74 14.89 -17.54 -8.28
N HIS A 75 13.88 -17.73 -9.14
CA HIS A 75 12.62 -18.34 -8.76
C HIS A 75 12.84 -19.77 -8.24
N ARG A 76 12.17 -20.14 -7.14
CA ARG A 76 12.24 -21.48 -6.54
C ARG A 76 11.71 -22.57 -7.47
N TYR A 77 10.70 -22.23 -8.26
CA TYR A 77 10.09 -23.11 -9.26
C TYR A 77 10.17 -22.45 -10.64
N PRO A 78 10.26 -23.24 -11.72
CA PRO A 78 10.18 -22.70 -13.08
C PRO A 78 8.86 -21.95 -13.28
N MET A 79 8.92 -20.74 -13.84
CA MET A 79 7.72 -20.03 -14.28
C MET A 79 7.22 -20.67 -15.58
N LEU A 80 6.00 -21.20 -15.55
CA LEU A 80 5.36 -21.78 -16.73
C LEU A 80 4.79 -20.66 -17.60
N SER A 81 5.01 -20.74 -18.92
CA SER A 81 4.36 -19.87 -19.89
C SER A 81 3.21 -20.61 -20.56
N LEU A 82 2.05 -19.96 -20.69
CA LEU A 82 0.94 -20.50 -21.48
C LEU A 82 1.30 -20.44 -22.98
N GLN A 83 0.89 -21.47 -23.72
CA GLN A 83 0.89 -21.42 -25.19
C GLN A 83 -0.30 -20.59 -25.69
N ASN A 84 -0.10 -19.83 -26.76
CA ASN A 84 -1.15 -19.06 -27.41
C ASN A 84 -1.80 -19.92 -28.51
N THR A 85 -3.14 -19.92 -28.62
CA THR A 85 -3.85 -20.42 -29.80
C THR A 85 -4.47 -19.28 -30.58
N TYR A 86 -4.52 -19.41 -31.91
CA TYR A 86 -5.05 -18.38 -32.82
C TYR A 86 -6.23 -18.86 -33.67
N SER A 87 -6.84 -20.00 -33.31
CA SER A 87 -7.92 -20.62 -34.08
C SER A 87 -8.91 -21.35 -33.17
N GLU A 88 -10.19 -21.23 -33.48
CA GLU A 88 -11.34 -21.76 -32.71
C GLU A 88 -11.39 -23.31 -32.66
N GLY A 89 -10.49 -24.01 -33.37
CA GLY A 89 -10.47 -25.47 -33.52
C GLY A 89 -9.26 -26.18 -32.91
N GLU A 90 -8.52 -25.54 -32.01
CA GLU A 90 -7.63 -26.21 -31.04
C GLU A 90 -8.40 -26.53 -29.75
#